data_AF-A0A7J2U201-F1
#
_entry.id   AF-A0A7J2U201-F1
#
_cell.length_a   1.000
_cell.length_b   1.000
_cell.length_c   1.000
_cell.angle_alpha   90.00
_cell.angle_beta   90.00
_cell.angle_gamma   90.00
#
_symmetry.space_group_name_H-M   'P 1'
#
loop_
_entity.id
_entity.type
_entity.pdbx_description
1 polymer ?
#
loop_
_entity_poly.entity_id
_entity_poly.type
_entity_poly.pdbx_seq_one_letter_code
_entity_poly.pdbx_strand_id
1 'polypeptide(L)'
;MSKVKLIIMSSSPEDLWKCSKVANKVKRIASKYIDVEILLSTSTSTGIAINGEEIVSCNQEDDAIDNLLAKIAMVSGEENTKGVAVAAATLESW
;
A
#
# COMPACT_ATOMS: atom_id res chain seq x y z
N MET A 1 14.36 -4.93 -3.53
CA MET A 1 13.12 -5.23 -2.78
C MET A 1 12.22 -4.03 -2.95
N SER A 2 11.06 -4.21 -3.56
CA SER A 2 10.06 -3.14 -3.67
C SER A 2 9.62 -2.75 -2.26
N LYS A 3 9.47 -1.45 -2.00
CA LYS A 3 9.09 -0.91 -0.68
C LYS A 3 7.76 -0.19 -0.81
N VAL A 4 6.78 -0.57 -0.01
CA VAL A 4 5.47 0.09 0.01
C VAL A 4 5.33 0.96 1.25
N LYS A 5 4.86 2.20 1.04
CA LYS A 5 4.57 3.14 2.12
C LYS A 5 3.07 3.22 2.33
N LEU A 6 2.62 2.91 3.54
CA LEU A 6 1.26 3.16 4.02
C LEU A 6 1.27 4.46 4.82
N ILE A 7 0.68 5.51 4.28
CA ILE A 7 0.63 6.83 4.90
C ILE A 7 -0.75 7.00 5.53
N ILE A 8 -0.81 6.91 6.85
CA ILE A 8 -2.04 7.18 7.60
C ILE A 8 -2.25 8.69 7.63
N MET A 9 -3.38 9.13 7.09
CA MET A 9 -3.77 10.53 6.99
C MET A 9 -5.01 10.74 7.86
N SER A 10 -4.92 11.62 8.86
CA SER A 10 -6.09 12.12 9.58
C SER A 10 -5.72 13.32 10.47
N SER A 11 -6.69 14.16 10.77
CA SER A 11 -6.61 15.22 11.79
C SER A 11 -7.25 14.82 13.12
N SER A 12 -7.92 13.66 13.19
CA SER A 12 -8.63 13.17 14.38
C SER A 12 -7.85 12.05 15.10
N PRO A 13 -7.58 12.17 16.41
CA PRO A 13 -6.90 11.11 17.17
C PRO A 13 -7.61 9.75 17.12
N GLU A 14 -8.94 9.75 17.10
CA GLU A 14 -9.73 8.51 17.01
C GLU A 14 -9.52 7.80 15.67
N ASP A 15 -9.52 8.56 14.59
CA ASP A 15 -9.34 8.02 13.24
C ASP A 15 -7.89 7.60 13.00
N LEU A 16 -6.91 8.35 13.52
CA LEU A 16 -5.51 7.94 13.54
C LEU A 16 -5.36 6.57 14.22
N TRP A 17 -6.03 6.35 15.35
CA TRP A 17 -5.99 5.06 16.04
C TRP A 17 -6.63 3.93 15.23
N LYS A 18 -7.82 4.17 14.65
CA LYS A 18 -8.51 3.19 13.80
C LYS A 18 -7.67 2.82 12.57
N CYS A 19 -7.20 3.81 11.81
CA CYS A 19 -6.34 3.58 10.66
C CYS A 19 -4.99 2.94 11.04
N SER A 20 -4.43 3.28 12.21
CA SER A 20 -3.21 2.62 12.69
C SER A 20 -3.41 1.13 12.94
N LYS A 21 -4.56 0.71 13.46
CA LYS A 21 -4.88 -0.73 13.64
C LYS A 21 -4.94 -1.46 12.29
N VAL A 22 -5.66 -0.89 11.33
CA VAL A 22 -5.77 -1.42 9.96
C VAL A 22 -4.38 -1.54 9.32
N ALA A 23 -3.60 -0.45 9.30
CA ALA A 23 -2.27 -0.42 8.70
C ALA A 23 -1.30 -1.43 9.34
N ASN A 24 -1.35 -1.61 10.66
CA ASN A 24 -0.52 -2.62 11.34
C ASN A 24 -0.94 -4.06 11.01
N LYS A 25 -2.25 -4.34 10.89
CA LYS A 25 -2.74 -5.65 10.44
C LYS A 25 -2.25 -5.95 9.02
N VAL A 26 -2.42 -5.00 8.10
CA VAL A 26 -1.93 -5.10 6.71
C VAL A 26 -0.41 -5.32 6.70
N LYS A 27 0.36 -4.51 7.43
CA LYS A 27 1.81 -4.67 7.54
C LYS A 27 2.19 -6.07 8.01
N ARG A 28 1.54 -6.62 9.04
CA ARG A 28 1.85 -7.97 9.55
C ARG A 28 1.65 -9.05 8.47
N ILE A 29 0.64 -8.91 7.62
CA ILE A 29 0.34 -9.85 6.53
C ILE A 29 1.35 -9.66 5.39
N ALA A 30 1.51 -8.43 4.91
CA ALA A 30 2.31 -8.09 3.74
C ALA A 30 3.84 -8.16 3.98
N SER A 31 4.31 -7.93 5.21
CA SER A 31 5.76 -7.95 5.54
C SER A 31 6.45 -9.30 5.29
N LYS A 32 5.68 -10.37 5.09
CA LYS A 32 6.21 -11.69 4.68
C LYS A 32 6.68 -11.71 3.21
N TYR A 33 6.20 -10.77 2.41
CA TYR A 33 6.39 -10.75 0.95
C TYR A 33 7.05 -9.46 0.47
N ILE A 34 6.80 -8.34 1.15
CA ILE A 34 7.29 -7.02 0.75
C ILE A 34 7.64 -6.15 1.96
N ASP A 35 8.59 -5.22 1.82
CA ASP A 35 8.89 -4.26 2.88
C ASP A 35 7.77 -3.21 2.97
N VAL A 36 7.16 -3.09 4.16
CA VAL A 36 6.04 -2.15 4.42
C VAL A 36 6.42 -1.17 5.52
N GLU A 37 6.46 0.10 5.14
CA GLU A 37 6.68 1.23 6.02
C GLU A 37 5.36 1.94 6.33
N ILE A 38 5.11 2.24 7.59
CA ILE A 38 3.92 3.00 8.02
C ILE A 38 4.38 4.40 8.40
N LEU A 39 3.76 5.40 7.80
CA LEU A 39 4.00 6.82 8.07
C LEU A 39 2.70 7.46 8.57
N LEU A 40 2.84 8.52 9.35
CA LEU A 40 1.73 9.34 9.83
C LEU A 40 1.83 10.72 9.19
N SER A 41 0.72 11.21 8.68
CA SER A 41 0.61 12.55 8.12
C SER A 41 -0.67 13.22 8.64
N THR A 42 -0.54 14.47 9.07
CA THR A 42 -1.69 15.29 9.44
C THR A 42 -2.33 15.83 8.17
N SER A 43 -3.57 15.46 7.89
CA SER A 43 -4.33 15.93 6.73
C SER A 43 -5.80 16.09 7.09
N THR A 44 -6.50 16.94 6.34
CA THR A 44 -7.97 17.07 6.42
C THR A 44 -8.69 15.85 5.86
N SER A 45 -8.00 15.03 5.05
CA SER A 45 -8.52 13.75 4.56
C SER A 45 -8.21 12.62 5.55
N THR A 46 -9.20 11.79 5.85
CA THR A 46 -9.06 10.61 6.71
C THR A 46 -8.93 9.33 5.88
N GLY A 47 -7.86 8.57 6.07
CA GLY A 47 -7.65 7.27 5.44
C GLY A 47 -6.18 6.83 5.41
N ILE A 48 -5.88 5.82 4.60
CA ILE A 48 -4.52 5.32 4.38
C ILE A 48 -4.19 5.47 2.90
N ALA A 49 -3.12 6.21 2.61
CA ALA A 49 -2.58 6.35 1.26
C ALA A 49 -1.48 5.32 0.99
N ILE A 50 -1.55 4.62 -0.14
CA ILE A 50 -0.45 3.78 -0.63
C ILE A 50 0.47 4.64 -1.49
N ASN A 51 1.75 4.73 -1.13
CA ASN A 51 2.77 5.51 -1.84
C ASN A 51 2.44 7.00 -2.09
N GLY A 52 1.44 7.54 -1.39
CA GLY A 52 1.01 8.93 -1.51
C GLY A 52 -0.03 9.20 -2.61
N GLU A 53 -0.53 8.17 -3.29
CA GLU A 53 -1.47 8.35 -4.40
C GLU A 53 -2.93 8.10 -3.95
N GLU A 54 -3.21 6.93 -3.37
CA GLU A 54 -4.62 6.50 -3.25
C GLU A 54 -5.17 6.35 -1.83
N ILE A 55 -6.24 7.11 -1.59
CA ILE A 55 -7.23 7.21 -0.51
C ILE A 55 -8.01 5.98 -0.02
N VAL A 56 -7.51 5.06 0.82
CA VAL A 56 -8.39 4.00 1.40
C VAL A 56 -9.00 4.42 2.73
N SER A 57 -10.33 4.43 2.83
CA SER A 57 -11.05 4.73 4.08
C SER A 57 -10.91 3.61 5.11
N CYS A 58 -10.76 3.98 6.39
CA CYS A 58 -10.64 3.05 7.52
C CYS A 58 -11.96 2.81 8.26
N ASN A 59 -13.10 3.27 7.71
CA ASN A 59 -14.40 3.20 8.39
C ASN A 59 -14.90 1.77 8.61
N GLN A 60 -14.55 0.86 7.68
CA GLN A 60 -14.83 -0.58 7.77
C GLN A 60 -13.50 -1.31 7.78
N GLU A 61 -13.15 -1.94 8.90
CA GLU A 61 -11.81 -2.50 9.12
C GLU A 61 -11.48 -3.61 8.11
N ASP A 62 -12.38 -4.59 7.94
CA ASP A 62 -12.15 -5.74 7.06
C ASP A 62 -12.06 -5.33 5.58
N ASP A 63 -12.99 -4.52 5.10
CA ASP A 63 -12.98 -3.98 3.73
C ASP A 63 -11.73 -3.16 3.45
N ALA A 64 -11.25 -2.37 4.43
CA ALA A 64 -10.04 -1.58 4.29
C ALA A 64 -8.80 -2.48 4.19
N ILE A 65 -8.73 -3.56 4.98
CA ILE A 65 -7.63 -4.53 4.92
C ILE A 65 -7.59 -5.20 3.56
N ASP A 66 -8.71 -5.71 3.07
CA ASP A 66 -8.78 -6.40 1.78
C ASP A 66 -8.41 -5.48 0.61
N ASN A 67 -8.93 -4.24 0.61
CA ASN A 67 -8.58 -3.25 -0.42
C ASN A 67 -7.08 -2.89 -0.40
N LEU A 68 -6.51 -2.68 0.79
CA LEU A 68 -5.08 -2.35 0.94
C LEU A 68 -4.20 -3.51 0.46
N LEU A 69 -4.53 -4.76 0.83
CA LEU A 69 -3.76 -5.94 0.40
C LEU A 69 -3.82 -6.15 -1.11
N ALA A 70 -5.01 -6.03 -1.71
CA ALA A 70 -5.18 -6.15 -3.16
C ALA A 70 -4.33 -5.10 -3.92
N LYS A 71 -4.31 -3.86 -3.41
CA LYS A 71 -3.52 -2.78 -4.02
C LYS A 71 -2.03 -2.93 -3.83
N ILE A 72 -1.57 -3.37 -2.65
CA ILE A 72 -0.17 -3.72 -2.42
C ILE A 72 0.27 -4.79 -3.43
N ALA A 73 -0.56 -5.82 -3.67
CA ALA A 73 -0.28 -6.84 -4.67
C ALA A 73 -0.18 -6.27 -6.10
N MET A 74 -1.08 -5.36 -6.49
CA MET A 74 -1.01 -4.68 -7.80
C MET A 74 0.28 -3.86 -7.97
N VAL A 75 0.61 -3.01 -7.00
CA VAL A 75 1.82 -2.16 -7.04
C VAL A 75 3.09 -3.02 -7.05
N SER A 76 3.11 -4.12 -6.29
CA SER A 76 4.23 -5.08 -6.27
C SER A 76 4.34 -5.91 -7.56
N GLY A 77 3.20 -6.17 -8.22
CA GLY A 77 3.11 -6.91 -9.47
C GLY A 77 3.53 -6.07 -10.68
N GLU A 78 3.14 -4.79 -10.72
CA GLU A 78 3.51 -3.86 -11.80
C GLU A 78 5.02 -3.55 -11.84
N GLU A 79 5.70 -3.53 -10.70
CA GLU A 79 7.16 -3.39 -10.65
C GLU A 79 7.87 -4.61 -11.27
N ASN A 80 7.25 -5.80 -11.22
CA ASN A 80 7.80 -7.01 -11.85
C ASN A 80 7.48 -7.10 -13.35
N THR A 81 6.35 -6.57 -13.84
CA THR A 81 6.02 -6.64 -15.27
C THR A 81 6.80 -5.66 -16.12
N LYS A 82 7.24 -4.51 -15.57
CA LYS A 82 8.16 -3.59 -16.28
C LYS A 82 9.55 -4.20 -16.49
N GLY A 83 10.00 -5.09 -15.61
CA GLY A 83 11.25 -5.86 -15.82
C GLY A 83 11.14 -6.94 -16.90
N VAL A 84 9.96 -7.55 -17.07
CA VAL A 84 9.72 -8.59 -18.08
C VAL A 84 9.47 -8.00 -19.47
N ALA A 85 8.80 -6.85 -19.56
CA ALA A 85 8.57 -6.18 -20.85
C ALA A 85 9.86 -5.69 -21.53
N VAL A 86 10.89 -5.32 -20.75
CA VAL A 86 12.21 -4.96 -21.30
C VAL A 86 12.99 -6.21 -21.74
N ALA A 87 12.87 -7.34 -21.03
CA ALA A 87 13.58 -8.57 -21.40
C ALA A 87 13.02 -9.21 -22.69
N ALA A 88 11.69 -9.20 -22.88
CA ALA A 88 11.05 -9.79 -24.06
C ALA A 88 11.36 -9.02 -25.36
N ALA A 89 11.48 -7.68 -25.31
CA ALA A 89 11.78 -6.87 -26.49
C ALA A 89 13.23 -7.05 -27.01
N THR A 90 14.16 -7.55 -26.18
CA THR A 90 15.56 -7.79 -26.59
C THR A 90 15.81 -9.14 -27.26
N LEU A 91 14.87 -10.09 -27.17
CA LEU A 91 15.04 -11.46 -27.70
C LEU A 91 14.53 -11.63 -29.15
N GLU A 92 13.82 -10.66 -29.71
CA GLU A 92 13.35 -10.68 -31.11
C GLU A 92 14.35 -10.05 -32.11
N SER A 93 15.56 -9.70 -31.68
CA SER A 93 16.57 -9.06 -32.54
C SER A 93 17.82 -9.91 -32.82
N TRP A 94 17.75 -11.23 -32.65
CA TRP A 94 18.83 -12.17 -32.99
C TRP A 94 18.36 -13.21 -34.01
#